data_AF-A0A486WGJ0-F1
#
_entry.id   AF-A0A486WGJ0-F1
#
_cell.length_a   1.000
_cell.length_b   1.000
_cell.length_c   1.000
_cell.angle_alpha   90.00
_cell.angle_beta   90.00
_cell.angle_gamma   90.00
#
_symmetry.space_group_name_H-M   'P 1'
#
loop_
_entity.id
_entity.type
_entity.pdbx_description
1 polymer ?
#
loop_
_entity_poly.entity_id
_entity_poly.type
_entity_poly.pdbx_seq_one_letter_code
_entity_poly.pdbx_strand_id
1 'polypeptide(L)'
;MFSYESNQEVFYSIINNIIERLEKDDYHSWDFINRLSKNGWVPPLSLDCYEYFQCHSSELSDEDIELGLIDFFEDNYDNVFFKIINLEEDQNPFLHKLMCEVMQAYNQQLYQICIPSLFSILERYLAELSNDGDLNKVRYGAGLERKIGMRNNDGGELPYQFVNSCYLIKKYLDQYFKATDFENCNSLNRHAFAHGRQQYYATKVDVIKLIFIVTNIISMYYKVEIISNEVS
;
A
#
# COMPACT_ATOMS: atom_id res chain seq x y z
N MET A 1 6.26 22.80 -18.59
CA MET A 1 5.21 21.81 -18.90
C MET A 1 5.93 20.53 -19.32
N PHE A 2 6.33 19.70 -18.34
CA PHE A 2 6.94 18.39 -18.66
C PHE A 2 5.85 17.47 -19.21
N SER A 3 6.13 16.78 -20.32
CA SER A 3 5.17 15.87 -20.93
C SER A 3 4.96 14.66 -20.02
N TYR A 4 3.74 14.16 -19.96
CA TYR A 4 3.35 13.00 -19.14
C TYR A 4 4.20 11.75 -19.44
N GLU A 5 4.62 11.57 -20.69
CA GLU A 5 5.51 10.48 -21.14
C GLU A 5 6.87 10.52 -20.44
N SER A 6 7.42 11.72 -20.20
CA SER A 6 8.71 11.89 -19.51
C SER A 6 8.65 11.47 -18.03
N ASN A 7 7.51 11.61 -17.36
CA ASN A 7 7.38 11.19 -15.94
C ASN A 7 7.27 9.67 -15.81
N GLN A 8 6.62 9.00 -16.77
CA GLN A 8 6.54 7.54 -16.82
C GLN A 8 7.91 6.93 -17.04
N GLU A 9 8.66 7.40 -18.03
CA GLU A 9 10.00 6.91 -18.32
C GLU A 9 10.96 7.09 -17.13
N VAL A 10 10.89 8.24 -16.46
CA VAL A 10 11.68 8.50 -15.24
C VAL A 10 11.31 7.53 -14.13
N PHE A 11 10.02 7.31 -13.87
CA PHE A 11 9.58 6.34 -12.86
C PHE A 11 10.01 4.91 -13.19
N TYR A 12 9.81 4.45 -14.43
CA TYR A 12 10.24 3.12 -14.84
C TYR A 12 11.76 2.97 -14.77
N SER A 13 12.52 4.00 -15.16
CA SER A 13 13.98 4.00 -15.02
C SER A 13 14.40 3.91 -13.55
N ILE A 14 13.72 4.63 -12.65
CA ILE A 14 13.99 4.58 -11.20
C ILE A 14 13.65 3.20 -10.67
N ILE A 15 12.46 2.68 -10.94
CA ILE A 15 12.07 1.31 -10.53
C ILE A 15 13.08 0.29 -11.07
N ASN A 16 13.48 0.36 -12.33
CA ASN A 16 14.46 -0.56 -12.91
C ASN A 16 15.85 -0.43 -12.27
N ASN A 17 16.34 0.79 -12.02
CA ASN A 17 17.61 1.01 -11.33
C ASN A 17 17.59 0.47 -9.90
N ILE A 18 16.43 0.54 -9.23
CA ILE A 18 16.25 -0.05 -7.90
C ILE A 18 16.18 -1.57 -7.98
N ILE A 19 15.44 -2.14 -8.92
CA ILE A 19 15.44 -3.59 -9.15
C ILE A 19 16.87 -4.06 -9.39
N GLU A 20 17.63 -3.38 -10.25
CA GLU A 20 19.03 -3.72 -10.51
C GLU A 20 19.95 -3.54 -9.29
N ARG A 21 19.77 -2.48 -8.49
CA ARG A 21 20.51 -2.30 -7.23
C ARG A 21 20.15 -3.39 -6.23
N LEU A 22 18.87 -3.75 -6.13
CA LEU A 22 18.40 -4.75 -5.17
C LEU A 22 18.79 -6.18 -5.52
N GLU A 23 18.79 -6.50 -6.80
CA GLU A 23 19.31 -7.77 -7.29
C GLU A 23 20.82 -7.91 -7.05
N LYS A 24 21.55 -6.79 -6.91
CA LYS A 24 23.02 -6.76 -6.78
C LYS A 24 23.52 -6.59 -5.34
N ASP A 25 22.87 -5.74 -4.54
CA ASP A 25 23.40 -5.26 -3.24
C ASP A 25 22.70 -5.88 -2.03
N ASP A 26 21.44 -6.36 -2.15
CA ASP A 26 20.69 -6.94 -1.02
C ASP A 26 19.63 -7.95 -1.46
N TYR A 27 20.10 -9.15 -1.85
CA TYR A 27 19.26 -10.26 -2.30
C TYR A 27 18.18 -10.66 -1.28
N HIS A 28 18.43 -10.44 0.02
CA HIS A 28 17.56 -10.86 1.10
C HIS A 28 16.31 -9.99 1.21
N SER A 29 16.48 -8.67 1.11
CA SER A 29 15.35 -7.73 1.08
C SER A 29 14.53 -7.87 -0.20
N TRP A 30 15.17 -8.15 -1.35
CA TRP A 30 14.46 -8.27 -2.63
C TRP A 30 13.50 -9.46 -2.70
N ASP A 31 13.89 -10.62 -2.19
CA ASP A 31 13.01 -11.79 -2.20
C ASP A 31 11.75 -11.54 -1.34
N PHE A 32 11.90 -10.92 -0.17
CA PHE A 32 10.75 -10.45 0.62
C PHE A 32 9.85 -9.53 -0.21
N ILE A 33 10.40 -8.46 -0.80
CA ILE A 33 9.62 -7.50 -1.62
C ILE A 33 8.88 -8.20 -2.77
N ASN A 34 9.52 -9.14 -3.45
CA ASN A 34 8.89 -9.90 -4.53
C ASN A 34 7.73 -10.75 -4.01
N ARG A 35 7.92 -11.47 -2.91
CA ARG A 35 6.89 -12.33 -2.31
C ARG A 35 5.73 -11.52 -1.77
N LEU A 36 5.99 -10.39 -1.12
CA LEU A 36 4.96 -9.42 -0.71
C LEU A 36 4.14 -8.95 -1.91
N SER A 37 4.81 -8.54 -2.99
CA SER A 37 4.14 -8.06 -4.20
C SER A 37 3.24 -9.11 -4.86
N LYS A 38 3.68 -10.38 -4.90
CA LYS A 38 2.91 -11.50 -5.47
C LYS A 38 1.66 -11.82 -4.66
N ASN A 39 1.74 -11.63 -3.34
CA ASN A 39 0.68 -11.95 -2.38
C ASN A 39 -0.17 -10.74 -1.99
N GLY A 40 0.05 -9.57 -2.62
CA GLY A 40 -0.76 -8.38 -2.43
C GLY A 40 -0.50 -7.63 -1.11
N TRP A 41 0.68 -7.79 -0.53
CA TRP A 41 1.08 -7.11 0.69
C TRP A 41 1.80 -5.79 0.40
N VAL A 42 1.41 -4.73 1.12
CA VAL A 42 2.05 -3.41 1.08
C VAL A 42 2.25 -2.91 2.51
N PRO A 43 3.22 -3.47 3.26
CA PRO A 43 3.42 -3.13 4.67
C PRO A 43 3.71 -1.64 4.88
N PRO A 44 3.50 -1.11 6.10
CA PRO A 44 3.82 0.28 6.42
C PRO A 44 5.27 0.65 6.06
N LEU A 45 5.49 1.90 5.70
CA LEU A 45 6.79 2.41 5.24
C LEU A 45 7.94 2.14 6.24
N SER A 46 7.62 2.10 7.53
CA SER A 46 8.60 1.85 8.60
C SER A 46 8.85 0.37 8.89
N LEU A 47 8.10 -0.56 8.29
CA LEU A 47 8.33 -1.99 8.51
C LEU A 47 9.43 -2.50 7.58
N ASP A 48 10.58 -2.83 8.16
CA ASP A 48 11.58 -3.66 7.51
C ASP A 48 11.28 -5.15 7.78
N CYS A 49 10.92 -5.89 6.73
CA CYS A 49 10.56 -7.29 6.88
C CYS A 49 11.76 -8.16 7.28
N TYR A 50 12.98 -7.85 6.82
CA TYR A 50 14.15 -8.63 7.19
C TYR A 50 14.45 -8.47 8.69
N GLU A 51 14.39 -7.23 9.20
CA GLU A 51 14.56 -6.96 10.63
C GLU A 51 13.44 -7.56 11.48
N TYR A 52 12.19 -7.50 11.01
CA TYR A 52 11.04 -8.04 11.74
C TYR A 52 11.07 -9.55 11.86
N PHE A 53 11.31 -10.26 10.75
CA PHE A 53 11.33 -11.73 10.75
C PHE A 53 12.63 -12.31 11.30
N GLN A 54 13.71 -11.53 11.36
CA GLN A 54 15.03 -11.93 11.88
C GLN A 54 15.62 -13.19 11.21
N CYS A 55 15.19 -13.49 9.98
CA CYS A 55 15.66 -14.64 9.21
C CYS A 55 15.62 -14.33 7.71
N HIS A 56 16.27 -15.16 6.90
CA HIS A 56 16.15 -15.06 5.45
C HIS A 56 14.75 -15.47 5.02
N SER A 57 14.21 -14.79 4.00
CA SER A 57 12.89 -15.11 3.44
C SER A 57 12.79 -16.57 3.00
N SER A 58 13.86 -17.16 2.45
CA SER A 58 13.90 -18.56 2.01
C SER A 58 13.61 -19.57 3.12
N GLU A 59 13.72 -19.18 4.39
CA GLU A 59 13.42 -19.99 5.56
C GLU A 59 11.93 -19.98 5.93
N LEU A 60 11.16 -19.06 5.34
CA LEU A 60 9.73 -18.86 5.59
C LEU A 60 8.90 -19.27 4.39
N SER A 61 7.76 -19.93 4.62
CA SER A 61 6.72 -20.09 3.61
C SER A 61 5.93 -18.78 3.41
N ASP A 62 5.17 -18.67 2.32
CA ASP A 62 4.31 -17.49 2.10
C ASP A 62 3.23 -17.37 3.20
N GLU A 63 2.82 -18.50 3.76
CA GLU A 63 1.89 -18.56 4.88
C GLU A 63 2.53 -18.04 6.17
N ASP A 64 3.79 -18.37 6.46
CA ASP A 64 4.51 -17.85 7.63
C ASP A 64 4.67 -16.32 7.56
N ILE A 65 4.95 -15.79 6.37
CA ILE A 65 5.02 -14.33 6.15
C ILE A 65 3.64 -13.70 6.36
N GLU A 66 2.59 -14.28 5.79
CA GLU A 66 1.23 -13.77 5.94
C GLU A 66 0.80 -13.76 7.42
N LEU A 67 1.04 -14.84 8.15
CA LEU A 67 0.76 -14.92 9.59
C LEU A 67 1.56 -13.86 10.36
N GLY A 68 2.86 -13.71 10.10
CA GLY A 68 3.67 -12.71 10.80
C GLY A 68 3.25 -11.27 10.52
N LEU A 69 2.75 -10.96 9.32
CA LEU A 69 2.21 -9.63 9.00
C LEU A 69 0.84 -9.39 9.64
N ILE A 70 0.01 -10.43 9.76
CA ILE A 70 -1.24 -10.37 10.52
C ILE A 70 -0.92 -10.11 11.99
N ASP A 71 0.02 -10.85 12.59
CA ASP A 71 0.44 -10.65 13.99
C ASP A 71 0.99 -9.24 14.19
N PHE A 72 1.83 -8.76 13.27
CA PHE A 72 2.32 -7.37 13.28
C PHE A 72 1.16 -6.37 13.28
N PHE A 73 0.13 -6.58 12.45
CA PHE A 73 -1.04 -5.71 12.41
C PHE A 73 -1.78 -5.69 13.74
N GLU A 74 -2.07 -6.84 14.32
CA GLU A 74 -2.82 -6.95 15.58
C GLU A 74 -2.05 -6.30 16.74
N ASP A 75 -0.76 -6.61 16.86
CA ASP A 75 0.08 -6.11 17.94
C ASP A 75 0.29 -4.59 17.87
N ASN A 76 0.20 -4.02 16.66
CA ASN A 76 0.43 -2.60 16.40
C ASN A 76 -0.84 -1.85 16.00
N TYR A 77 -2.01 -2.46 16.18
CA TYR A 77 -3.30 -1.92 15.74
C TYR A 77 -3.52 -0.49 16.22
N ASP A 78 -3.45 -0.28 17.54
CA ASP A 78 -3.66 1.04 18.15
C ASP A 78 -2.41 1.93 18.02
N ASN A 79 -1.22 1.34 18.19
CA ASN A 79 0.02 2.08 18.35
C ASN A 79 0.62 2.59 17.05
N VAL A 80 0.31 1.96 15.92
CA VAL A 80 0.80 2.35 14.59
C VAL A 80 -0.36 2.70 13.69
N PHE A 81 -1.24 1.75 13.39
CA PHE A 81 -2.26 1.94 12.35
C PHE A 81 -3.30 3.00 12.75
N PHE A 82 -3.81 2.95 13.98
CA PHE A 82 -4.76 3.95 14.44
C PHE A 82 -4.13 5.34 14.60
N LYS A 83 -2.86 5.42 15.01
CA LYS A 83 -2.12 6.70 15.03
C LYS A 83 -1.96 7.30 13.63
N ILE A 84 -1.64 6.49 12.61
CA ILE A 84 -1.56 6.95 11.21
C ILE A 84 -2.93 7.47 10.75
N ILE A 85 -4.00 6.73 11.04
CA ILE A 85 -5.37 7.14 10.71
C ILE A 85 -5.70 8.49 11.34
N ASN A 86 -5.33 8.72 12.60
CA ASN A 86 -5.61 9.96 13.32
C ASN A 86 -4.87 11.19 12.78
N LEU A 87 -3.86 11.05 11.92
CA LEU A 87 -3.27 12.19 11.22
C LEU A 87 -4.26 12.91 10.30
N GLU A 88 -5.33 12.22 9.89
CA GLU A 88 -6.38 12.76 9.03
C GLU A 88 -7.45 13.55 9.80
N GLU A 89 -7.46 13.53 11.13
CA GLU A 89 -8.50 14.19 11.93
C GLU A 89 -8.66 15.67 11.55
N ASP A 90 -7.54 16.37 11.37
CA ASP A 90 -7.52 17.78 10.98
C ASP A 90 -7.46 17.99 9.45
N GLN A 91 -6.83 17.07 8.72
CA GLN A 91 -6.53 17.25 7.29
C GLN A 91 -7.69 16.83 6.39
N ASN A 92 -8.34 15.71 6.73
CA ASN A 92 -9.49 15.18 6.03
C ASN A 92 -10.48 14.50 6.99
N PRO A 93 -11.28 15.27 7.75
CA PRO A 93 -12.19 14.75 8.76
C PRO A 93 -13.20 13.72 8.21
N PHE A 94 -13.52 13.81 6.91
CA PHE A 94 -14.41 12.85 6.25
C PHE A 94 -13.75 11.47 6.11
N LEU A 95 -12.51 11.43 5.59
CA LEU A 95 -11.76 10.18 5.49
C LEU A 95 -11.43 9.61 6.87
N HIS A 96 -11.06 10.47 7.83
CA HIS A 96 -10.83 10.09 9.22
C HIS A 96 -12.04 9.34 9.79
N LYS A 97 -13.24 9.94 9.71
CA LYS A 97 -14.47 9.32 10.18
C LYS A 97 -14.75 7.98 9.50
N LEU A 98 -14.62 7.92 8.16
CA LEU A 98 -14.85 6.68 7.41
C LEU A 98 -13.84 5.58 7.79
N MET A 99 -12.58 5.93 8.01
CA MET A 99 -11.57 4.99 8.50
C MET A 99 -11.91 4.49 9.91
N CYS A 100 -12.32 5.37 10.84
CA CYS A 100 -12.77 4.95 12.17
C CYS A 100 -13.97 3.98 12.10
N GLU A 101 -14.94 4.23 11.23
CA GLU A 101 -16.08 3.32 11.00
C GLU A 101 -15.62 1.96 10.42
N VAL A 102 -14.62 1.97 9.52
CA VAL A 102 -13.98 0.74 9.03
C VAL A 102 -13.30 -0.02 10.17
N MET A 103 -12.55 0.65 11.04
CA MET A 103 -11.88 0.01 12.19
C MET A 103 -12.91 -0.61 13.16
N GLN A 104 -14.04 0.06 13.39
CA GLN A 104 -15.14 -0.48 14.17
C GLN A 104 -15.79 -1.72 13.52
N ALA A 105 -16.01 -1.67 12.21
CA ALA A 105 -16.54 -2.79 11.43
C ALA A 105 -15.59 -3.99 11.44
N TYR A 106 -14.28 -3.73 11.31
CA TYR A 106 -13.23 -4.74 11.41
C TYR A 106 -13.25 -5.47 12.75
N ASN A 107 -13.34 -4.73 13.86
CA ASN A 107 -13.42 -5.32 15.22
C ASN A 107 -14.69 -6.16 15.42
N GLN A 108 -15.75 -5.86 14.67
CA GLN A 108 -16.99 -6.63 14.65
C GLN A 108 -17.00 -7.75 13.61
N GLN A 109 -15.87 -8.01 12.94
CA GLN A 109 -15.71 -9.02 11.89
C GLN A 109 -16.60 -8.79 10.66
N LEU A 110 -17.02 -7.55 10.42
CA LEU A 110 -17.84 -7.14 9.29
C LEU A 110 -16.95 -6.82 8.08
N TYR A 111 -16.17 -7.80 7.61
CA TYR A 111 -15.15 -7.58 6.58
C TYR A 111 -15.75 -7.16 5.23
N GLN A 112 -16.92 -7.68 4.87
CA GLN A 112 -17.57 -7.40 3.58
C GLN A 112 -17.90 -5.91 3.38
N ILE A 113 -18.17 -5.17 4.47
CA ILE A 113 -18.41 -3.72 4.41
C ILE A 113 -17.12 -2.91 4.50
N CYS A 114 -16.04 -3.48 5.05
CA CYS A 114 -14.73 -2.83 5.11
C CYS A 114 -14.14 -2.65 3.71
N ILE A 115 -14.21 -3.68 2.86
CA ILE A 115 -13.59 -3.68 1.52
C ILE A 115 -14.04 -2.50 0.63
N PRO A 116 -15.34 -2.28 0.35
CA PRO A 116 -15.76 -1.18 -0.52
C PRO A 116 -15.39 0.20 0.05
N SER A 117 -15.46 0.37 1.37
CA SER A 117 -15.06 1.59 2.06
C SER A 117 -13.56 1.86 1.93
N LEU A 118 -12.72 0.84 2.18
CA LEU A 118 -11.27 0.94 2.04
C LEU A 118 -10.83 1.18 0.59
N PHE A 119 -11.47 0.54 -0.40
CA PHE A 119 -11.20 0.86 -1.79
C PHE A 119 -11.54 2.32 -2.11
N SER A 120 -12.65 2.84 -1.59
CA SER A 120 -13.05 4.23 -1.81
C SER A 120 -12.07 5.22 -1.16
N ILE A 121 -11.58 4.92 0.05
CA ILE A 121 -10.51 5.68 0.72
C ILE A 121 -9.22 5.65 -0.12
N LEU A 122 -8.80 4.46 -0.55
CA LEU A 122 -7.61 4.26 -1.38
C LEU A 122 -7.70 5.06 -2.69
N GLU A 123 -8.85 5.04 -3.37
CA GLU A 123 -9.08 5.82 -4.58
C GLU A 123 -8.94 7.31 -4.37
N ARG A 124 -9.44 7.83 -3.24
CA ARG A 124 -9.32 9.24 -2.89
C ARG A 124 -7.85 9.65 -2.76
N TYR A 125 -7.04 8.87 -2.04
CA TYR A 125 -5.60 9.14 -1.92
C TYR A 125 -4.87 9.02 -3.25
N LEU A 126 -5.22 8.02 -4.07
CA LEU A 126 -4.60 7.87 -5.39
C LEU A 126 -4.97 9.03 -6.32
N ALA A 127 -6.19 9.58 -6.23
CA ALA A 127 -6.58 10.78 -6.97
C ALA A 127 -5.79 12.02 -6.51
N GLU A 128 -5.61 12.20 -5.20
CA GLU A 128 -4.77 13.26 -4.63
C GLU A 128 -3.30 13.15 -5.07
N LEU A 129 -2.75 11.93 -5.09
CA LEU A 129 -1.40 11.69 -5.58
C LEU A 129 -1.27 11.96 -7.08
N SER A 130 -2.25 11.55 -7.90
CA SER A 130 -2.15 11.53 -9.37
C SER A 130 -2.44 12.83 -10.08
N ASN A 131 -3.38 13.61 -9.58
CA ASN A 131 -3.93 14.74 -10.33
C ASN A 131 -4.07 16.02 -9.49
N ASP A 132 -3.20 16.25 -8.51
CA ASP A 132 -3.24 17.42 -7.64
C ASP A 132 -4.64 17.61 -6.99
N GLY A 133 -5.34 16.50 -6.73
CA GLY A 133 -6.70 16.50 -6.17
C GLY A 133 -7.85 16.59 -7.19
N ASP A 134 -7.61 16.58 -8.50
CA ASP A 134 -8.68 16.49 -9.51
C ASP A 134 -9.34 15.10 -9.48
N LEU A 135 -10.50 15.04 -8.84
CA LEU A 135 -11.33 13.84 -8.70
C LEU A 135 -11.96 13.38 -10.03
N ASN A 136 -11.99 14.22 -11.07
CA ASN A 136 -12.71 13.92 -12.31
C ASN A 136 -11.91 13.04 -13.29
N LYS A 137 -10.62 12.87 -13.03
CA LYS A 137 -9.74 11.96 -13.77
C LYS A 137 -9.00 11.16 -12.73
N VAL A 138 -9.04 9.84 -12.79
CA VAL A 138 -8.27 9.01 -11.86
C VAL A 138 -7.21 8.26 -12.64
N ARG A 139 -5.94 8.53 -12.33
CA ARG A 139 -4.78 7.89 -12.98
C ARG A 139 -3.91 7.28 -11.89
N TYR A 140 -4.31 6.13 -11.38
CA TYR A 140 -3.78 5.53 -10.15
C TYR A 140 -2.24 5.46 -10.05
N GLY A 141 -1.51 5.29 -11.15
CA GLY A 141 -0.02 5.26 -11.16
C GLY A 141 0.67 6.61 -11.37
N ALA A 142 0.03 7.57 -12.05
CA ALA A 142 0.69 8.79 -12.55
C ALA A 142 1.21 9.73 -11.45
N GLY A 143 0.63 9.63 -10.25
CA GLY A 143 0.98 10.46 -9.12
C GLY A 143 2.26 10.09 -8.43
N LEU A 144 2.41 8.79 -8.22
CA LEU A 144 3.63 8.19 -7.69
C LEU A 144 4.78 8.49 -8.64
N GLU A 145 4.55 8.34 -9.95
CA GLU A 145 5.51 8.67 -11.00
C GLU A 145 5.99 10.13 -10.91
N ARG A 146 5.05 11.07 -10.76
CA ARG A 146 5.37 12.51 -10.67
C ARG A 146 6.12 12.88 -9.39
N LYS A 147 5.69 12.37 -8.23
CA LYS A 147 6.36 12.66 -6.93
C LYS A 147 7.80 12.16 -6.92
N ILE A 148 8.04 10.97 -7.47
CA ILE A 148 9.39 10.40 -7.58
C ILE A 148 10.24 11.23 -8.55
N GLY A 149 9.71 11.60 -9.72
CA GLY A 149 10.40 12.45 -10.69
C GLY A 149 10.80 13.82 -10.12
N MET A 150 9.93 14.45 -9.33
CA MET A 150 10.23 15.73 -8.68
C MET A 150 11.41 15.63 -7.70
N ARG A 151 11.43 14.63 -6.82
CA ARG A 151 12.49 14.48 -5.80
C ARG A 151 13.86 14.20 -6.39
N ASN A 152 13.94 13.43 -7.47
CA ASN A 152 15.22 13.14 -8.12
C ASN A 152 15.82 14.36 -8.84
N ASN A 153 14.99 15.26 -9.36
CA ASN A 153 15.46 16.50 -9.98
C ASN A 153 16.11 17.45 -8.96
N ASP A 154 15.80 17.31 -7.67
CA ASP A 154 16.39 18.07 -6.58
C ASP A 154 17.76 17.51 -6.12
N GLY A 155 18.25 16.42 -6.75
CA GLY A 155 19.57 15.83 -6.50
C GLY A 155 19.67 14.99 -5.21
N GLY A 156 18.56 14.76 -4.49
CA GLY A 156 18.52 13.89 -3.32
C GLY A 156 18.25 12.43 -3.70
N GLU A 157 19.00 11.49 -3.14
CA GLU A 157 18.66 10.06 -3.23
C GLU A 157 17.36 9.79 -2.43
N LEU A 158 16.42 9.05 -3.05
CA LEU A 158 15.20 8.61 -2.39
C LEU A 158 15.52 7.53 -1.34
N PRO A 159 14.95 7.60 -0.12
CA PRO A 159 15.09 6.52 0.86
C PRO A 159 14.60 5.19 0.29
N TYR A 160 15.35 4.13 0.57
CA TYR A 160 15.10 2.79 0.03
C TYR A 160 13.66 2.29 0.32
N GLN A 161 13.18 2.46 1.55
CA GLN A 161 11.86 2.05 1.99
C GLN A 161 10.73 2.76 1.22
N PHE A 162 10.94 4.04 0.87
CA PHE A 162 9.97 4.82 0.09
C PHE A 162 9.79 4.24 -1.30
N VAL A 163 10.89 3.85 -1.92
CA VAL A 163 10.89 3.24 -3.24
C VAL A 163 10.20 1.88 -3.22
N ASN A 164 10.55 1.02 -2.25
CA ASN A 164 9.89 -0.28 -2.08
C ASN A 164 8.38 -0.13 -1.95
N SER A 165 7.93 0.82 -1.15
CA SER A 165 6.51 1.14 -1.00
C SER A 165 5.87 1.54 -2.33
N CYS A 166 6.52 2.40 -3.13
CA CYS A 166 6.02 2.73 -4.47
C CYS A 166 5.91 1.51 -5.39
N TYR A 167 6.89 0.60 -5.36
CA TYR A 167 6.85 -0.64 -6.15
C TYR A 167 5.71 -1.55 -5.71
N LEU A 168 5.56 -1.79 -4.41
CA LEU A 168 4.51 -2.64 -3.85
C LEU A 168 3.12 -2.06 -4.12
N ILE A 169 2.92 -0.75 -3.94
CA ILE A 169 1.67 -0.06 -4.30
C ILE A 169 1.37 -0.28 -5.78
N LYS A 170 2.33 -0.06 -6.68
CA LYS A 170 2.10 -0.27 -8.12
C LYS A 170 1.64 -1.70 -8.41
N LYS A 171 2.34 -2.71 -7.86
CA LYS A 171 1.99 -4.11 -8.05
C LYS A 171 0.61 -4.45 -7.50
N TYR A 172 0.25 -3.89 -6.35
CA TYR A 172 -1.08 -4.00 -5.78
C TYR A 172 -2.14 -3.43 -6.73
N LEU A 173 -1.93 -2.24 -7.27
CA LEU A 173 -2.86 -1.61 -8.22
C LEU A 173 -3.00 -2.46 -9.50
N ASP A 174 -1.88 -2.91 -10.07
CA ASP A 174 -1.89 -3.76 -11.27
C ASP A 174 -2.68 -5.06 -11.04
N GLN A 175 -2.68 -5.59 -9.81
CA GLN A 175 -3.38 -6.81 -9.44
C GLN A 175 -4.87 -6.60 -9.15
N TYR A 176 -5.22 -5.59 -8.35
CA TYR A 176 -6.55 -5.44 -7.75
C TYR A 176 -7.42 -4.36 -8.41
N PHE A 177 -6.84 -3.44 -9.20
CA PHE A 177 -7.55 -2.39 -9.94
C PHE A 177 -7.70 -2.71 -11.43
N LYS A 178 -7.22 -3.86 -11.90
CA LYS A 178 -7.43 -4.27 -13.28
C LYS A 178 -8.90 -4.54 -13.58
N ALA A 179 -9.30 -4.26 -14.82
CA ALA A 179 -10.56 -4.73 -15.36
C ALA A 179 -10.65 -6.25 -15.22
N THR A 180 -11.84 -6.74 -14.86
CA THR A 180 -12.08 -8.17 -14.63
C THR A 180 -13.35 -8.60 -15.33
N ASP A 181 -13.40 -9.89 -15.66
CA ASP A 181 -14.62 -10.54 -16.07
C ASP A 181 -15.46 -10.84 -14.81
N PHE A 182 -16.61 -10.19 -14.69
CA PHE A 182 -17.47 -10.30 -13.52
C PHE A 182 -18.06 -11.70 -13.35
N GLU A 183 -18.20 -12.49 -14.42
CA GLU A 183 -18.76 -13.84 -14.33
C GLU A 183 -17.82 -14.80 -13.62
N ASN A 184 -16.51 -14.53 -13.65
CA ASN A 184 -15.44 -15.39 -13.15
C ASN A 184 -14.61 -14.73 -12.02
N CYS A 185 -15.08 -13.64 -11.43
CA CYS A 185 -14.35 -12.91 -10.39
C CYS A 185 -14.49 -13.57 -9.01
N ASN A 186 -13.56 -14.49 -8.71
CA ASN A 186 -13.49 -15.26 -7.47
C ASN A 186 -12.36 -14.82 -6.51
N SER A 187 -11.92 -13.57 -6.63
CA SER A 187 -10.85 -12.99 -5.80
C SER A 187 -11.16 -11.54 -5.46
N LEU A 188 -10.38 -10.95 -4.55
CA LEU A 188 -10.43 -9.53 -4.26
C LEU A 188 -10.22 -8.73 -5.56
N ASN A 189 -11.14 -7.82 -5.88
CA ASN A 189 -11.03 -6.93 -7.02
C ASN A 189 -11.87 -5.66 -6.79
N ARG A 190 -11.28 -4.49 -7.01
CA ARG A 190 -11.91 -3.19 -6.77
C ARG A 190 -13.18 -2.98 -7.61
N HIS A 191 -13.19 -3.39 -8.87
CA HIS A 191 -14.35 -3.19 -9.74
C HIS A 191 -15.50 -4.11 -9.37
N ALA A 192 -15.21 -5.37 -9.06
CA ALA A 192 -16.23 -6.33 -8.66
C ALA A 192 -16.93 -5.86 -7.38
N PHE A 193 -16.17 -5.52 -6.34
CA PHE A 193 -16.72 -5.06 -5.05
C PHE A 193 -17.51 -3.76 -5.16
N ALA A 194 -17.01 -2.76 -5.90
CA ALA A 194 -17.71 -1.48 -6.02
C ALA A 194 -19.04 -1.57 -6.77
N HIS A 195 -19.21 -2.59 -7.62
CA HIS A 195 -20.44 -2.80 -8.37
C HIS A 195 -21.32 -3.91 -7.78
N GLY A 196 -20.92 -4.51 -6.65
CA GLY A 196 -21.65 -5.62 -6.04
C GLY A 196 -21.67 -6.89 -6.89
N ARG A 197 -20.67 -7.07 -7.77
CA ARG A 197 -20.58 -8.16 -8.75
C ARG A 197 -19.60 -9.26 -8.35
N GLN A 198 -19.06 -9.19 -7.14
CA GLN A 198 -18.15 -10.19 -6.60
C GLN A 198 -18.87 -11.51 -6.30
N GLN A 199 -18.21 -12.64 -6.58
CA GLN A 199 -18.58 -13.98 -6.07
C GLN A 199 -17.63 -14.44 -4.96
N TYR A 200 -16.93 -13.49 -4.36
CA TYR A 200 -15.89 -13.69 -3.36
C TYR A 200 -16.31 -13.02 -2.04
N TYR A 201 -16.19 -13.75 -0.93
CA TYR A 201 -16.41 -13.22 0.40
C TYR A 201 -15.12 -12.63 0.94
N ALA A 202 -15.19 -11.38 1.40
CA ALA A 202 -14.07 -10.72 2.03
C ALA A 202 -13.61 -11.45 3.30
N THR A 203 -12.30 -11.59 3.43
CA THR A 203 -11.64 -12.18 4.60
C THR A 203 -11.02 -11.11 5.49
N LYS A 204 -10.63 -11.50 6.71
CA LYS A 204 -9.83 -10.66 7.61
C LYS A 204 -8.55 -10.17 6.92
N VAL A 205 -7.88 -11.07 6.20
CA VAL A 205 -6.61 -10.81 5.50
C VAL A 205 -6.79 -9.74 4.42
N ASP A 206 -7.89 -9.78 3.65
CA ASP A 206 -8.16 -8.76 2.63
C ASP A 206 -8.28 -7.36 3.23
N VAL A 207 -8.94 -7.27 4.40
CA VAL A 207 -9.11 -5.99 5.11
C VAL A 207 -7.76 -5.48 5.62
N ILE A 208 -6.94 -6.34 6.21
CA ILE A 208 -5.60 -5.97 6.69
C ILE A 208 -4.74 -5.49 5.51
N LYS A 209 -4.69 -6.22 4.39
CA LYS A 209 -3.96 -5.81 3.17
C LYS A 209 -4.36 -4.42 2.69
N LEU A 210 -5.65 -4.11 2.73
CA LEU A 210 -6.18 -2.80 2.37
C LEU A 210 -5.82 -1.71 3.39
N ILE A 211 -5.86 -2.00 4.70
CA ILE A 211 -5.41 -1.04 5.73
C ILE A 211 -3.91 -0.77 5.57
N PHE A 212 -3.12 -1.80 5.29
CA PHE A 212 -1.68 -1.71 5.02
C PHE A 212 -1.37 -0.72 3.89
N ILE A 213 -1.96 -0.89 2.71
CA ILE A 213 -1.73 0.03 1.59
C ILE A 213 -2.24 1.45 1.88
N VAL A 214 -3.41 1.60 2.52
CA VAL A 214 -3.98 2.93 2.85
C VAL A 214 -3.04 3.67 3.81
N THR A 215 -2.66 3.02 4.92
CA THR A 215 -1.78 3.63 5.92
C THR A 215 -0.36 3.84 5.39
N ASN A 216 0.14 2.98 4.51
CA ASN A 216 1.40 3.21 3.81
C ASN A 216 1.36 4.50 2.97
N ILE A 217 0.29 4.72 2.20
CA ILE A 217 0.11 5.94 1.39
C ILE A 217 0.00 7.19 2.27
N ILE A 218 -0.76 7.12 3.37
CA ILE A 218 -0.86 8.21 4.35
C ILE A 218 0.52 8.57 4.92
N SER A 219 1.28 7.57 5.37
CA SER A 219 2.64 7.76 5.90
C SER A 219 3.57 8.36 4.86
N MET A 220 3.49 7.94 3.59
CA MET A 220 4.24 8.56 2.50
C MET A 220 3.82 10.00 2.22
N TYR A 221 2.54 10.33 2.40
CA TYR A 221 2.02 11.68 2.19
C TYR A 221 2.52 12.64 3.27
N TYR A 222 2.41 12.26 4.54
CA TYR A 222 2.83 13.06 5.69
C TYR A 222 4.31 12.90 6.05
N LYS A 223 5.07 12.06 5.33
CA LYS A 223 6.48 11.73 5.60
C LYS A 223 6.68 11.23 7.04
N VAL A 224 5.79 10.36 7.49
CA VAL A 224 5.82 9.84 8.85
C VAL A 224 6.73 8.62 8.87
N GLU A 225 7.90 8.79 9.48
CA GLU A 225 8.73 7.68 9.95
C GLU A 225 8.19 7.30 11.34
N ILE A 226 7.18 6.41 11.41
CA ILE A 226 6.83 5.83 12.71
C ILE A 226 7.93 4.83 13.05
N ILE A 227 8.94 5.33 13.73
CA ILE A 227 9.96 4.52 14.38
C ILE A 227 9.23 3.63 15.38
N SER A 228 9.39 2.32 15.23
CA SER A 228 9.05 1.30 16.22
C SER A 228 9.91 1.45 17.49
N ASN A 229 9.83 2.61 18.14
CA ASN A 229 10.47 2.85 19.43
C ASN A 229 9.41 3.08 20.50
N GLU A 230 8.60 2.05 20.76
CA GLU A 230 8.08 1.75 22.11
C GLU A 230 7.97 0.22 22.24
N VAL A 231 9.10 -0.50 22.10
CA VAL A 231 9.24 -1.81 22.74
C VAL A 231 10.03 -1.60 24.01
N SER A 232 9.33 -1.81 25.13
CA SER A 232 9.72 -1.73 26.56
C SER A 232 9.93 -0.36 27.19
#